data_AF-A0A3P1XSA0-F1
#
_entry.id   AF-A0A3P1XSA0-F1
#
_cell.length_a   1.000
_cell.length_b   1.000
_cell.length_c   1.000
_cell.angle_alpha   90.00
_cell.angle_beta   90.00
_cell.angle_gamma   90.00
#
_symmetry.space_group_name_H-M   'P 1'
#
loop_
_entity.id
_entity.type
_entity.pdbx_description
1 polymer ?
#
loop_
_entity_poly.entity_id
_entity_poly.type
_entity_poly.pdbx_seq_one_letter_code
_entity_poly.pdbx_strand_id
1 'polypeptide(L)'
;MEERIYRNSLNYIPIDVAKGIDRKTGKRVNADDLDPNYERMPKCMHCENFTLNKDKIGLGLCRMGKEFIAYPDMAAITCTGYKEKVS
;
A
#
# COMPACT_ATOMS: atom_id res chain seq x y z
N MET A 1 12.30 -3.33 5.15
CA MET A 1 11.79 -2.06 5.71
C MET A 1 11.04 -1.38 4.58
N GLU A 2 9.81 -0.91 4.79
CA GLU A 2 9.04 -0.25 3.72
C GLU A 2 9.70 1.10 3.37
N GLU A 3 9.82 1.38 2.06
CA GLU A 3 10.36 2.64 1.56
C GLU A 3 9.36 3.77 1.80
N ARG A 4 9.83 4.89 2.37
CA ARG A 4 9.03 6.09 2.68
C ARG A 4 8.82 6.97 1.45
N ILE A 5 8.35 6.35 0.36
CA ILE A 5 8.07 7.00 -0.93
C ILE A 5 6.60 7.40 -1.04
N TYR A 6 6.30 8.34 -1.93
CA TYR A 6 4.93 8.83 -2.14
C TYR A 6 3.94 7.71 -2.47
N ARG A 7 4.28 6.74 -3.32
CA ARG A 7 3.41 5.59 -3.66
C ARG A 7 2.91 4.80 -2.44
N ASN A 8 3.65 4.84 -1.33
CA ASN A 8 3.31 4.16 -0.07
C ASN A 8 2.68 5.09 0.97
N SER A 9 2.46 6.36 0.65
CA SER A 9 1.99 7.39 1.58
C SER A 9 0.50 7.72 1.39
N LEU A 10 -0.21 7.99 2.49
CA LEU A 10 -1.56 8.58 2.53
C LEU A 10 -1.58 10.01 1.99
N ASN A 11 -0.43 10.67 1.89
CA ASN A 11 -0.34 12.00 1.30
C ASN A 11 -0.30 11.97 -0.22
N TYR A 12 -0.18 10.80 -0.85
CA TYR A 12 -0.08 10.72 -2.30
C TYR A 12 -1.45 10.51 -2.96
N ILE A 13 -1.77 11.41 -3.89
CA ILE A 13 -2.94 11.31 -4.75
C ILE A 13 -2.46 10.86 -6.13
N PRO A 14 -2.67 9.60 -6.54
CA PRO A 14 -2.17 9.11 -7.83
C PRO A 14 -2.88 9.79 -9.00
N ILE A 15 -2.11 10.24 -10.00
CA ILE A 15 -2.63 10.68 -11.30
C ILE A 15 -2.44 9.56 -12.33
N ASP A 16 -1.23 9.02 -12.40
CA ASP A 16 -0.83 7.94 -13.31
C ASP A 16 0.18 7.00 -12.62
N VAL A 17 0.75 6.06 -13.38
CA VAL A 17 1.69 5.05 -12.87
C VAL A 17 2.98 5.62 -12.29
N ALA A 18 3.37 6.83 -12.71
CA ALA A 18 4.64 7.47 -12.36
C ALA A 18 4.47 8.77 -11.55
N LYS A 19 3.31 9.43 -11.61
CA LYS A 19 3.10 10.78 -11.07
C LYS A 19 1.80 10.90 -10.29
N GLY A 20 1.83 11.84 -9.34
CA GLY A 20 0.67 12.22 -8.56
C GLY A 20 0.83 13.59 -7.93
N ILE A 21 0.01 13.86 -6.92
CA ILE A 21 -0.02 15.12 -6.18
C ILE A 21 0.23 14.82 -4.70
N ASP A 22 1.11 15.60 -4.08
CA ASP A 22 1.19 15.65 -2.61
C ASP A 22 -0.02 16.41 -2.06
N ARG A 23 -0.87 15.71 -1.31
CA ARG A 23 -2.09 16.22 -0.66
C ARG A 23 -1.82 17.42 0.24
N LYS A 24 -0.65 17.52 0.88
CA LYS A 24 -0.33 18.60 1.83
C LYS A 24 0.08 19.88 1.11
N THR A 25 0.85 19.77 0.04
CA THR A 25 1.42 20.95 -0.66
C THR A 25 0.73 21.28 -1.99
N GLY A 26 -0.06 20.37 -2.55
CA GLY A 26 -0.68 20.50 -3.88
C GLY A 26 0.31 20.38 -5.04
N LYS A 27 1.59 20.07 -4.79
CA LYS A 27 2.62 19.97 -5.82
C LYS A 27 2.58 18.62 -6.53
N ARG A 28 2.96 18.62 -7.81
CA ARG A 28 3.23 17.38 -8.56
C ARG A 28 4.50 16.72 -8.04
N VAL A 29 4.46 15.40 -7.86
CA VAL A 29 5.57 14.58 -7.35
C VAL A 29 5.65 13.29 -8.17
N ASN A 30 6.82 12.65 -8.21
CA ASN A 30 6.92 11.29 -8.77
C ASN A 30 6.56 10.27 -7.69
N ALA A 31 5.96 9.15 -8.11
CA ALA A 31 5.50 8.09 -7.21
C ALA A 31 6.63 7.50 -6.35
N ASP A 32 7.84 7.44 -6.90
CA ASP A 32 8.99 6.79 -6.29
C ASP A 32 9.93 7.79 -5.58
N ASP A 33 9.56 9.08 -5.52
CA ASP A 33 10.27 10.07 -4.69
C ASP A 33 9.94 9.87 -3.20
N LEU A 34 10.86 10.26 -2.31
CA LEU A 34 10.63 10.24 -0.86
C LEU A 34 9.55 11.26 -0.45
N ASP A 35 8.64 10.84 0.43
CA ASP A 35 7.67 11.74 1.07
C ASP A 35 8.26 12.27 2.40
N PRO A 36 8.56 13.58 2.52
CA PRO A 36 9.09 14.16 3.75
C PRO A 36 8.09 14.12 4.91
N ASN A 37 6.79 13.99 4.63
CA ASN A 37 5.71 13.94 5.62
C ASN A 37 5.05 12.55 5.69
N TYR A 38 5.79 11.48 5.35
CA TYR A 38 5.29 10.13 5.16
C TYR A 38 4.28 9.67 6.23
N GLU A 39 3.05 9.43 5.78
CA GLU A 39 1.98 8.79 6.55
C GLU A 39 1.70 7.44 5.88
N ARG A 40 1.96 6.29 6.53
CA ARG A 40 1.85 4.97 5.88
C ARG A 40 0.45 4.71 5.31
N MET A 41 0.38 4.32 4.04
CA MET A 41 -0.83 3.82 3.38
C MET A 41 -1.16 2.39 3.85
N PRO A 42 -2.41 2.11 4.28
CA PRO A 42 -2.87 0.74 4.47
C PRO A 42 -2.74 -0.06 3.17
N LYS A 43 -1.95 -1.13 3.22
CA LYS A 43 -1.72 -2.06 2.10
C LYS A 43 -1.86 -3.50 2.56
N CYS A 44 -2.17 -4.40 1.64
CA CYS A 44 -2.28 -5.83 1.95
C CYS A 44 -1.04 -6.39 2.63
N MET A 45 0.18 -5.98 2.24
CA MET A 45 1.41 -6.43 2.92
C MET A 45 1.43 -6.16 4.44
N HIS A 46 0.76 -5.10 4.88
CA HIS A 46 0.64 -4.68 6.28
C HIS A 46 -0.58 -5.27 6.98
N CYS A 47 -1.40 -6.06 6.29
CA CYS A 47 -2.63 -6.64 6.85
C CYS A 47 -2.38 -8.03 7.45
N GLU A 48 -2.84 -8.29 8.68
CA GLU A 48 -2.77 -9.59 9.36
C GLU A 48 -3.37 -10.73 8.52
N ASN A 49 -4.43 -10.43 7.76
CA ASN A 49 -5.12 -11.42 6.92
C ASN A 49 -4.33 -11.83 5.67
N PHE A 50 -3.24 -11.12 5.33
CA PHE A 50 -2.46 -11.35 4.12
C PHE A 50 -1.17 -12.13 4.39
N THR A 51 -0.99 -13.21 3.62
CA THR A 51 0.27 -13.97 3.55
C THR A 51 0.81 -13.93 2.12
N LEU A 52 2.04 -13.47 1.95
CA LEU A 52 2.73 -13.53 0.67
C LEU A 52 2.99 -14.98 0.27
N ASN A 53 2.66 -15.36 -0.95
CA ASN A 53 3.05 -16.64 -1.51
C ASN A 53 4.41 -16.45 -2.20
N LYS A 54 5.49 -16.99 -1.62
CA LYS A 54 6.84 -16.82 -2.15
C LYS A 54 7.08 -17.59 -3.46
N ASP A 55 6.24 -18.59 -3.75
CA ASP A 55 6.36 -19.46 -4.94
C ASP A 55 5.64 -18.87 -6.16
N LYS A 56 4.74 -17.90 -5.95
CA LYS A 56 4.01 -17.19 -7.02
C LYS A 56 4.47 -15.74 -7.08
N ILE A 57 5.00 -15.32 -8.23
CA ILE A 57 5.54 -13.98 -8.45
C ILE A 57 4.50 -12.92 -8.04
N GLY A 58 4.80 -12.18 -6.96
CA GLY A 58 4.05 -10.99 -6.53
C GLY A 58 2.63 -11.22 -6.01
N LEU A 59 2.20 -12.48 -5.82
CA LEU A 59 0.86 -12.79 -5.33
C LEU A 59 0.89 -13.36 -3.90
N GLY A 60 -0.22 -13.22 -3.20
CA GLY A 60 -0.45 -13.79 -1.89
C GLY A 60 -1.90 -14.21 -1.70
N LEU A 61 -2.20 -14.65 -0.49
CA LEU A 61 -3.52 -15.06 -0.07
C LEU A 61 -4.03 -14.15 1.04
N CYS A 62 -5.25 -13.65 0.89
CA CYS A 62 -6.02 -13.00 1.93
C CYS A 62 -7.00 -14.02 2.54
N ARG A 63 -7.03 -14.13 3.87
CA ARG A 63 -7.86 -15.10 4.61
C ARG A 63 -9.02 -14.45 5.39
N MET A 64 -9.69 -13.48 4.78
CA MET A 64 -10.86 -12.84 5.37
C MET A 64 -12.10 -13.74 5.21
N GLY A 65 -12.23 -14.75 6.09
CA GLY A 65 -13.35 -15.72 6.10
C GLY A 65 -13.29 -16.79 5.00
N LYS A 66 -12.80 -16.45 3.81
CA LYS A 66 -12.42 -17.38 2.73
C LYS A 66 -11.04 -16.99 2.19
N GLU A 67 -10.43 -17.87 1.39
CA GLU A 67 -9.17 -17.57 0.72
C GLU A 67 -9.40 -16.83 -0.59
N PHE A 68 -8.76 -15.66 -0.73
CA PHE A 68 -8.77 -14.84 -1.94
C PHE A 68 -7.34 -14.60 -2.39
N ILE A 69 -7.12 -14.51 -3.70
CA ILE A 69 -5.84 -14.02 -4.24
C ILE A 69 -5.77 -12.51 -4.01
N ALA A 70 -4.65 -12.03 -3.49
CA ALA A 70 -4.33 -10.61 -3.32
C ALA A 70 -2.85 -10.36 -3.68
N TYR A 71 -2.42 -9.11 -3.70
CA TYR A 71 -1.02 -8.74 -3.92
C TYR A 71 -0.54 -7.72 -2.89
N PRO A 72 0.76 -7.68 -2.56
CA PRO A 72 1.31 -6.89 -1.44
C PRO A 72 0.96 -5.40 -1.49
N ASP A 73 1.07 -4.81 -2.68
CA ASP A 73 0.87 -3.37 -2.92
C ASP A 73 -0.60 -2.94 -3.08
N MET A 74 -1.55 -3.87 -2.94
CA MET A 74 -2.96 -3.56 -3.05
C MET A 74 -3.36 -2.60 -1.92
N ALA A 75 -3.89 -1.43 -2.29
CA ALA A 75 -4.38 -0.44 -1.34
C ALA A 75 -5.56 -1.04 -0.54
N ALA A 76 -5.46 -0.98 0.78
CA ALA A 76 -6.40 -1.61 1.71
C ALA A 76 -7.21 -0.58 2.52
N ILE A 77 -7.12 0.70 2.20
CA ILE A 77 -7.77 1.78 2.96
C ILE A 77 -9.31 1.67 3.02
N THR A 78 -9.93 1.09 2.01
CA THR A 78 -11.39 0.82 1.96
C THR A 78 -11.74 -0.63 2.30
N CYS A 79 -10.75 -1.47 2.63
CA CYS A 79 -10.99 -2.88 2.91
C CYS A 79 -11.58 -3.06 4.32
N THR A 80 -12.81 -3.55 4.41
CA THR A 80 -13.54 -3.70 5.68
C THR A 80 -12.94 -4.75 6.61
N GLY A 81 -12.12 -5.67 6.10
CA GLY A 81 -11.37 -6.63 6.91
C GLY A 81 -9.89 -6.32 7.05
N TYR A 82 -9.46 -5.09 6.75
CA TYR A 82 -8.08 -4.69 7.04
C TYR A 82 -7.84 -4.73 8.56
N LYS A 83 -6.75 -5.38 8.95
CA LYS A 83 -6.24 -5.40 10.33
C LYS A 83 -4.73 -5.17 10.24
N GLU A 84 -4.26 -4.05 10.76
CA GLU A 84 -2.83 -3.72 10.74
C GLU A 84 -2.06 -4.78 11.53
N LYS A 85 -0.97 -5.31 10.95
CA LYS A 85 -0.02 -6.15 11.69
C LYS A 85 0.61 -5.31 12.80
N VAL A 86 0.38 -5.67 14.05
CA VAL A 86 1.14 -5.11 15.17
C VAL A 86 2.52 -5.74 15.15
N SER A 87 3.51 -4.98 14.68
CA SER A 87 4.93 -5.38 14.66
C SER A 87 5.60 -5.19 16.01
#